data_AF-A0A9E2D2C5-F1
#
_entry.id   AF-A0A9E2D2C5-F1
#
_cell.length_a   1.000
_cell.length_b   1.000
_cell.length_c   1.000
_cell.angle_alpha   90.00
_cell.angle_beta   90.00
_cell.angle_gamma   90.00
#
_symmetry.space_group_name_H-M   'P 1'
#
loop_
_entity.id
_entity.type
_entity.pdbx_description
1 polymer ?
#
loop_
_entity_poly.entity_id
_entity_poly.type
_entity_poly.pdbx_seq_one_letter_code
_entity_poly.pdbx_strand_id
1 'polypeptide(L)'
;MIAETTWNKKEEKRTNFKWRATPEGIELEHENDNPPYTIPWTIFHSILRHAMKMASENDNVITAGTHQSDPSPGSLGVWVLSQNFTLVPGALTPRHLSFIGPILGRMGFIKCQHKGNSIQWAFNQ
;
A
#
# COMPACT_ATOMS: atom_id res chain seq x y z
N MET A 1 6.87 3.61 -16.82
CA MET A 1 6.29 3.51 -15.46
C MET A 1 4.85 3.05 -15.57
N ILE A 2 4.36 2.31 -14.59
CA ILE A 2 3.00 1.80 -14.49
C ILE A 2 2.16 2.84 -13.73
N ALA A 3 1.02 3.23 -14.26
CA ALA A 3 0.08 4.10 -13.57
C ALA A 3 -0.80 3.27 -12.62
N GLU A 4 -0.98 3.76 -11.40
CA GLU A 4 -1.83 3.18 -10.37
C GLU A 4 -2.57 4.27 -9.61
N THR A 5 -3.59 3.82 -8.88
CA THR A 5 -4.40 4.69 -8.05
C THR A 5 -4.52 4.03 -6.68
N THR A 6 -4.29 4.79 -5.61
CA THR A 6 -4.51 4.29 -4.25
C THR A 6 -5.97 3.87 -4.09
N TRP A 7 -6.22 2.81 -3.35
CA TRP A 7 -7.58 2.36 -3.14
C TRP A 7 -8.33 3.27 -2.15
N ASN A 8 -9.52 3.73 -2.54
CA ASN A 8 -10.50 4.38 -1.66
C ASN A 8 -11.92 4.13 -2.21
N LYS A 9 -12.93 4.05 -1.32
CA LYS A 9 -14.34 3.98 -1.73
C LYS A 9 -14.79 5.27 -2.43
N LYS A 10 -14.31 6.42 -1.94
CA LYS A 10 -14.56 7.76 -2.50
C LYS A 10 -13.51 8.07 -3.55
N GLU A 11 -13.92 8.31 -4.79
CA GLU A 11 -12.98 8.51 -5.91
C GLU A 11 -12.17 9.79 -5.75
N GLU A 12 -12.78 10.84 -5.21
CA GLU A 12 -12.16 12.13 -4.91
C GLU A 12 -11.07 12.04 -3.82
N LYS A 13 -11.04 10.94 -3.06
CA LYS A 13 -10.02 10.66 -2.05
C LYS A 13 -8.92 9.72 -2.55
N ARG A 14 -8.97 9.29 -3.82
CA ARG A 14 -7.93 8.47 -4.42
C ARG A 14 -6.79 9.36 -4.91
N THR A 15 -5.56 8.89 -4.75
CA THR A 15 -4.36 9.54 -5.27
C THR A 15 -3.81 8.71 -6.43
N ASN A 16 -3.60 9.35 -7.57
CA ASN A 16 -2.91 8.74 -8.70
C ASN A 16 -1.40 8.85 -8.50
N PHE A 17 -0.69 7.83 -8.95
CA PHE A 17 0.76 7.79 -8.95
C PHE A 17 1.25 6.87 -10.06
N LYS A 18 2.48 7.07 -10.47
CA LYS A 18 3.20 6.17 -11.36
C LYS A 18 4.30 5.49 -10.59
N TRP A 19 4.66 4.28 -10.99
CA TRP A 19 5.76 3.57 -10.36
C TRP A 19 6.52 2.66 -11.32
N ARG A 20 7.74 2.28 -10.96
CA ARG A 20 8.49 1.19 -11.60
C ARG A 20 9.40 0.51 -10.60
N ALA A 21 9.67 -0.76 -10.83
CA ALA A 21 10.77 -1.44 -10.15
C ALA A 21 12.12 -0.97 -10.74
N THR A 22 13.07 -0.69 -9.86
CA THR A 22 14.47 -0.40 -10.19
C THR A 22 15.38 -1.34 -9.38
N PRO A 23 16.70 -1.39 -9.65
CA PRO A 23 17.62 -2.16 -8.83
C PRO A 23 17.60 -1.77 -7.34
N GLU A 24 17.33 -0.49 -7.03
CA GLU A 24 17.35 0.07 -5.68
C GLU A 24 16.02 -0.13 -4.94
N GLY A 25 14.90 -0.21 -5.66
CA GLY A 25 13.59 -0.32 -5.04
C GLY A 25 12.41 -0.11 -5.97
N ILE A 26 11.33 0.44 -5.40
CA ILE A 26 10.15 0.91 -6.14
C ILE A 26 10.24 2.42 -6.27
N GLU A 27 10.57 2.91 -7.47
CA GLU A 27 10.49 4.34 -7.78
C GLU A 27 9.03 4.74 -7.98
N LEU A 28 8.63 5.85 -7.38
CA LEU A 28 7.30 6.46 -7.38
C LEU A 28 7.38 7.87 -7.94
N GLU A 29 6.47 8.22 -8.83
CA GLU A 29 6.25 9.56 -9.37
C GLU A 29 4.80 9.95 -9.09
N HIS A 30 4.58 11.18 -8.63
CA HIS A 30 3.25 11.70 -8.28
C HIS A 30 2.76 12.70 -9.32
N GLU A 31 1.44 12.86 -9.44
CA GLU A 31 0.86 13.89 -10.31
C GLU A 31 1.05 15.32 -9.77
N ASN A 32 1.44 15.48 -8.51
CA ASN A 32 1.51 16.78 -7.82
C ASN A 32 2.90 17.46 -7.93
N ASP A 33 3.69 17.18 -8.97
CA ASP A 33 5.05 17.72 -9.21
C ASP A 33 6.08 17.49 -8.07
N ASN A 34 5.79 16.59 -7.13
CA ASN A 34 6.75 16.17 -6.13
C ASN A 34 7.90 15.38 -6.80
N PRO A 35 9.15 15.55 -6.34
CA PRO A 35 10.28 14.81 -6.91
C PRO A 35 10.04 13.30 -6.80
N PRO A 36 10.49 12.52 -7.79
CA PRO A 36 10.35 11.08 -7.75
C PRO A 36 11.08 10.52 -6.53
N TYR A 37 10.46 9.50 -5.93
CA TYR A 37 10.90 8.92 -4.67
C TYR A 37 11.07 7.42 -4.81
N THR A 38 12.13 6.85 -4.23
CA THR A 38 12.36 5.40 -4.26
C THR A 38 12.09 4.78 -2.90
N ILE A 39 11.11 3.87 -2.81
CA ILE A 39 10.95 2.95 -1.67
C ILE A 39 12.04 1.88 -1.80
N PRO A 40 13.05 1.83 -0.90
CA PRO A 40 14.08 0.80 -0.99
C PRO A 40 13.49 -0.61 -0.85
N TRP A 41 14.09 -1.59 -1.53
CA TRP A 41 13.63 -2.99 -1.42
C TRP A 41 13.59 -3.49 0.02
N THR A 42 14.49 -3.03 0.88
CA THR A 42 14.49 -3.36 2.32
C THR A 42 13.20 -2.94 3.02
N ILE A 43 12.71 -1.73 2.73
CA ILE A 43 11.44 -1.20 3.27
C ILE A 43 10.27 -1.95 2.64
N PHE A 44 10.27 -2.13 1.32
CA PHE A 44 9.21 -2.85 0.61
C PHE A 44 9.04 -4.29 1.12
N HIS A 45 10.14 -5.03 1.30
CA HIS A 45 10.12 -6.38 1.89
C HIS A 45 9.68 -6.36 3.36
N SER A 46 10.00 -5.32 4.13
CA SER A 46 9.47 -5.16 5.48
C SER A 46 7.95 -5.03 5.45
N ILE A 47 7.41 -4.16 4.59
CA ILE A 47 5.96 -3.98 4.41
C ILE A 47 5.29 -5.31 4.02
N LEU A 48 5.84 -6.01 3.03
CA LEU A 48 5.32 -7.29 2.56
C LEU A 48 5.27 -8.33 3.69
N ARG A 49 6.37 -8.50 4.45
CA ARG A 49 6.41 -9.45 5.57
C ARG A 49 5.39 -9.13 6.66
N HIS A 50 5.21 -7.85 6.99
CA HIS A 50 4.18 -7.44 7.97
C HIS A 50 2.78 -7.72 7.45
N ALA A 51 2.51 -7.43 6.18
CA ALA A 51 1.22 -7.72 5.56
C ALA A 51 0.95 -9.24 5.57
N MET A 52 1.92 -10.08 5.16
CA MET A 52 1.77 -11.54 5.23
C MET A 52 1.47 -12.04 6.65
N LYS A 53 2.15 -11.49 7.67
CA LYS A 53 1.87 -11.84 9.07
C LYS A 53 0.43 -11.48 9.47
N MET A 54 -0.02 -10.26 9.16
CA MET A 54 -1.40 -9.82 9.44
C MET A 54 -2.44 -10.71 8.75
N ALA A 55 -2.16 -11.12 7.51
CA ALA A 55 -3.03 -12.02 6.74
C ALA A 55 -3.09 -13.42 7.36
N SER A 56 -1.93 -13.96 7.80
CA SER A 56 -1.84 -15.30 8.38
C SER A 56 -2.67 -15.48 9.65
N GLU A 57 -2.88 -14.38 10.40
CA GLU A 57 -3.73 -14.35 11.60
C GLU A 57 -5.24 -14.28 11.26
N ASN A 58 -5.61 -14.12 9.98
CA ASN A 58 -6.96 -13.85 9.50
C ASN A 58 -7.29 -14.59 8.19
N ASP A 59 -7.08 -15.90 8.12
CA ASP A 59 -7.39 -16.75 6.95
C ASP A 59 -6.76 -16.27 5.62
N ASN A 60 -5.55 -15.72 5.68
CA ASN A 60 -4.83 -15.08 4.56
C ASN A 60 -5.53 -13.84 3.97
N VAL A 61 -6.39 -13.19 4.76
CA VAL A 61 -7.13 -12.00 4.34
C VAL A 61 -6.92 -10.85 5.32
N ILE A 62 -6.61 -9.67 4.79
CA ILE A 62 -6.55 -8.44 5.59
C ILE A 62 -7.74 -7.58 5.24
N THR A 63 -8.62 -7.36 6.22
CA THR A 63 -9.80 -6.52 6.04
C THR A 63 -9.50 -5.08 6.45
N ALA A 64 -9.62 -4.13 5.52
CA ALA A 64 -9.59 -2.70 5.84
C ALA A 64 -11.00 -2.10 5.69
N GLY A 65 -11.48 -1.40 6.73
CA GLY A 65 -12.80 -0.77 6.71
C GLY A 65 -12.90 0.36 5.68
N THR A 66 -14.07 0.56 5.05
CA THR A 66 -14.31 1.70 4.13
C THR A 66 -14.58 3.02 4.84
N HIS A 67 -14.81 3.03 6.16
CA HIS A 67 -14.97 4.25 6.97
C HIS A 67 -13.60 4.94 7.19
N GLN A 68 -12.86 5.15 6.11
CA GLN A 68 -11.62 5.90 6.14
C GLN A 68 -11.99 7.38 6.21
N SER A 69 -12.27 7.87 7.42
CA SER A 69 -12.65 9.26 7.66
C SER A 69 -11.59 10.19 7.07
N ASP A 70 -10.30 9.83 7.13
CA ASP A 70 -9.25 10.39 6.27
C ASP A 70 -8.03 9.45 6.13
N PRO A 71 -7.69 9.05 4.90
CA PRO A 71 -6.32 8.74 4.51
C PRO A 71 -5.71 9.99 3.87
N SER A 72 -4.88 10.77 4.57
CA SER A 72 -4.08 11.80 3.89
C SER A 72 -2.61 11.74 4.26
N PRO A 73 -1.82 11.26 3.30
CA PRO A 73 -0.53 11.85 3.03
C PRO A 73 -0.48 12.36 1.59
N GLY A 74 0.09 13.56 1.39
CA GLY A 74 0.19 14.20 0.07
C GLY A 74 1.08 13.48 -0.97
N SER A 75 1.70 12.36 -0.58
CA SER A 75 2.49 11.47 -1.44
C SER A 75 2.67 10.11 -0.73
N LEU A 76 2.48 8.99 -1.45
CA LEU A 76 2.79 7.64 -0.98
C LEU A 76 4.25 7.52 -0.53
N GLY A 77 5.18 8.15 -1.25
CA GLY A 77 6.60 8.14 -0.89
C GLY A 77 6.90 8.82 0.45
N VAL A 78 6.37 10.03 0.63
CA VAL A 78 6.48 10.79 1.89
C VAL A 78 5.88 10.03 3.06
N TRP A 79 4.75 9.35 2.83
CA TRP A 79 4.16 8.49 3.84
C TRP A 79 5.03 7.29 4.18
N VAL A 80 5.54 6.56 3.18
CA VAL A 80 6.39 5.39 3.44
C VAL A 80 7.63 5.76 4.25
N LEU A 81 8.22 6.94 4.01
CA LEU A 81 9.35 7.43 4.80
C LEU A 81 8.98 7.85 6.23
N SER A 82 7.80 8.45 6.41
CA SER A 82 7.35 8.90 7.74
C SER A 82 6.96 7.74 8.64
N GLN A 83 6.69 6.57 8.06
CA GLN A 83 6.45 5.35 8.81
C GLN A 83 7.77 4.64 9.12
N ASN A 84 8.05 4.47 10.41
CA ASN A 84 9.22 3.70 10.83
C ASN A 84 8.96 2.19 10.67
N PHE A 85 9.18 1.66 9.46
CA PHE A 85 9.07 0.22 9.17
C PHE A 85 10.21 -0.64 9.72
N THR A 86 11.15 -0.05 10.50
CA THR A 86 12.35 -0.77 10.90
C THR A 86 12.25 -1.55 12.21
N LEU A 87 11.37 -1.24 13.19
CA LEU A 87 11.55 -1.85 14.53
C LEU A 87 10.33 -2.14 15.42
N VAL A 88 9.06 -1.93 15.03
CA VAL A 88 7.91 -2.31 15.91
C VAL A 88 6.74 -2.90 15.13
N PRO A 89 6.13 -4.04 15.55
CA PRO A 89 4.95 -4.67 14.95
C PRO A 89 3.64 -3.83 14.88
N GLY A 90 3.70 -2.51 15.02
CA GLY A 90 2.54 -1.60 15.04
C GLY A 90 2.52 -0.54 13.93
N ALA A 91 3.54 -0.46 13.07
CA ALA A 91 3.62 0.59 12.03
C ALA A 91 2.73 0.31 10.81
N LEU A 92 2.39 -0.95 10.53
CA LEU A 92 1.52 -1.32 9.41
C LEU A 92 0.11 -1.65 9.93
N THR A 93 -0.88 -0.89 9.51
CA THR A 93 -2.30 -1.14 9.78
C THR A 93 -3.00 -1.58 8.50
N PRO A 94 -4.20 -2.20 8.55
CA PRO A 94 -4.95 -2.55 7.33
C PRO A 94 -5.19 -1.35 6.40
N ARG A 95 -5.27 -0.13 6.97
CA ARG A 95 -5.40 1.12 6.20
C ARG A 95 -4.18 1.35 5.31
N HIS A 96 -2.98 1.03 5.77
CA HIS A 96 -1.75 1.28 5.01
C HIS A 96 -1.71 0.49 3.69
N LEU A 97 -2.38 -0.66 3.65
CA LEU A 97 -2.53 -1.44 2.42
C LEU A 97 -3.45 -0.79 1.39
N SER A 98 -4.26 0.22 1.72
CA SER A 98 -4.97 0.96 0.68
C SER A 98 -4.05 1.81 -0.20
N PHE A 99 -2.85 2.14 0.28
CA PHE A 99 -1.87 2.92 -0.48
C PHE A 99 -0.89 2.05 -1.26
N ILE A 100 -0.30 1.04 -0.62
CA ILE A 100 0.69 0.14 -1.26
C ILE A 100 0.06 -1.11 -1.89
N GLY A 101 -1.18 -1.44 -1.54
CA GLY A 101 -1.90 -2.62 -2.03
C GLY A 101 -2.03 -2.71 -3.56
N PRO A 102 -2.27 -1.61 -4.31
CA PRO A 102 -2.24 -1.66 -5.77
C PRO A 102 -0.91 -2.15 -6.35
N ILE A 103 0.23 -1.70 -5.78
CA ILE A 103 1.57 -2.19 -6.18
C ILE A 103 1.70 -3.68 -5.85
N LEU A 104 1.35 -4.08 -4.61
CA LEU A 104 1.40 -5.49 -4.20
C LEU A 104 0.51 -6.39 -5.07
N GLY A 105 -0.66 -5.90 -5.46
CA GLY A 105 -1.60 -6.60 -6.33
C GLY A 105 -1.08 -6.73 -7.75
N ARG A 106 -0.50 -5.67 -8.31
CA ARG A 106 0.13 -5.70 -9.64
C ARG A 106 1.34 -6.65 -9.67
N MET A 107 2.11 -6.72 -8.58
CA MET A 107 3.23 -7.65 -8.43
C MET A 107 2.80 -9.09 -8.13
N GLY A 108 1.50 -9.36 -7.98
CA GLY A 108 0.97 -10.71 -7.81
C GLY A 108 1.04 -11.25 -6.39
N PHE A 109 1.25 -10.42 -5.36
CA PHE A 109 1.25 -10.87 -3.96
C PHE A 109 -0.15 -11.00 -3.38
N ILE A 110 -1.06 -10.09 -3.76
CA ILE A 110 -2.40 -10.01 -3.19
C ILE A 110 -3.46 -9.78 -4.27
N LYS A 111 -4.72 -10.06 -3.93
CA LYS A 111 -5.90 -9.69 -4.71
C LYS A 111 -6.80 -8.78 -3.88
N CYS A 112 -7.31 -7.72 -4.50
CA CYS A 112 -8.32 -6.87 -3.88
C CYS A 112 -9.70 -7.49 -4.06
N GLN A 113 -10.43 -7.69 -2.97
CA GLN A 113 -11.83 -8.10 -2.95
C GLN A 113 -12.67 -7.06 -2.22
N HIS A 114 -13.92 -6.90 -2.66
CA HIS A 114 -14.88 -6.01 -2.03
C HIS A 114 -15.90 -6.84 -1.24
N LYS A 115 -16.01 -6.60 0.06
CA LYS A 115 -17.01 -7.25 0.92
C LYS A 115 -17.84 -6.20 1.64
N GLY A 116 -19.00 -5.85 1.06
CA GLY A 116 -19.87 -4.79 1.55
C GLY A 116 -19.14 -3.45 1.66
N ASN A 117 -19.02 -2.94 2.89
CA ASN A 117 -18.30 -1.71 3.23
C ASN A 117 -16.84 -1.98 3.69
N SER A 118 -16.17 -2.96 3.10
CA SER A 118 -14.77 -3.25 3.40
C SER A 118 -13.99 -3.70 2.17
N ILE A 119 -12.69 -3.46 2.19
CA ILE A 119 -11.74 -4.15 1.30
C ILE A 119 -11.16 -5.32 2.02
N GLN A 120 -10.90 -6.35 1.23
CA GLN A 120 -10.18 -7.52 1.64
C GLN A 120 -8.99 -7.68 0.72
N TRP A 121 -7.80 -7.58 1.29
CA TRP A 121 -6.56 -7.95 0.61
C TRP A 121 -6.29 -9.42 0.90
N ALA A 122 -6.61 -10.27 -0.06
CA ALA A 122 -6.36 -11.71 0.04
C ALA A 122 -4.96 -12.01 -0.51
N PHE A 123 -4.09 -12.62 0.29
CA PHE A 123 -2.80 -13.10 -0.19
C PHE A 123 -2.99 -14.32 -1.08
N ASN A 124 -2.25 -14.37 -2.19
CA ASN A 124 -2.23 -15.56 -3.03
C ASN A 124 -1.56 -16.69 -2.26
N GLN A 125 -2.24 -17.85 -2.16
CA GLN A 125 -1.70 -19.09 -1.60
C GLN A 125 -0.69 -19.73 -2.55
#